data_AF-W4LBJ3-F1
#
_entry.id   AF-W4LBJ3-F1
#
_cell.length_a   1.000
_cell.length_b   1.000
_cell.length_c   1.000
_cell.angle_alpha   90.00
_cell.angle_beta   90.00
_cell.angle_gamma   90.00
#
_symmetry.space_group_name_H-M   'P 1'
#
loop_
_entity.id
_entity.type
_entity.pdbx_description
1 polymer ?
#
loop_
_entity_poly.entity_id
_entity_poly.type
_entity_poly.pdbx_seq_one_letter_code
_entity_poly.pdbx_strand_id
1 'polypeptide(L)' 'MQAQGRLEAIRIKRFRRGPMDATERATLRAQRGLAGNADQGRRRQVTLMEQERW' A
#
# COMPACT_ATOMS: atom_id res chain seq x y z
N MET A 1 20.27 6.95 15.19
CA MET A 1 19.99 6.40 13.84
C MET A 1 18.62 5.76 13.88
N GLN A 2 17.71 6.17 12.99
CA GLN A 2 16.43 5.48 12.79
C GLN A 2 16.73 4.06 12.26
N ALA A 3 16.02 3.04 12.74
CA ALA A 3 16.14 1.71 12.17
C ALA A 3 15.66 1.74 10.71
N GLN A 4 16.49 1.23 9.80
CA GLN A 4 16.16 1.20 8.38
C GLN A 4 15.22 0.02 8.11
N GLY A 5 13.93 0.29 7.89
CA GLY A 5 12.99 -0.73 7.45
C GLY A 5 13.25 -1.16 6.00
N ARG A 6 13.08 -2.44 5.70
CA ARG A 6 13.09 -2.97 4.32
C ARG A 6 11.66 -3.12 3.82
N LEU A 7 11.38 -2.67 2.60
CA LEU A 7 10.09 -2.88 1.96
C LEU A 7 10.01 -4.31 1.46
N GLU A 8 9.25 -5.16 2.16
CA GLU A 8 9.11 -6.57 1.81
C GLU A 8 8.05 -6.81 0.73
N ALA A 9 6.98 -6.01 0.69
CA ALA A 9 5.92 -6.17 -0.29
C ALA A 9 5.14 -4.88 -0.54
N ILE A 10 4.65 -4.73 -1.78
CA ILE A 10 3.64 -3.75 -2.15
C ILE A 10 2.39 -4.52 -2.56
N ARG A 11 1.22 -4.07 -2.07
CA ARG A 11 -0.07 -4.67 -2.44
C ARG A 11 -1.08 -3.61 -2.85
N ILE A 12 -1.80 -3.85 -3.94
CA ILE A 12 -2.86 -2.98 -4.46
C ILE A 12 -4.21 -3.69 -4.33
N LYS A 13 -5.17 -3.04 -3.68
CA LYS A 13 -6.52 -3.58 -3.55
C LYS A 13 -7.27 -3.44 -4.87
N ARG A 14 -7.70 -4.55 -5.46
CA ARG A 14 -8.33 -4.54 -6.80
C ARG A 14 -9.71 -3.90 -6.82
N PHE A 15 -10.57 -4.23 -5.85
CA PHE A 15 -11.94 -3.71 -5.74
C PHE A 15 -12.43 -3.75 -4.28
N ARG A 16 -13.60 -3.16 -4.01
CA ARG A 16 -14.19 -3.13 -2.65
C ARG A 16 -14.47 -4.55 -2.15
N ARG A 17 -13.92 -4.92 -0.99
CA ARG A 17 -13.93 -6.30 -0.43
C ARG A 17 -13.23 -7.34 -1.30
N GLY A 18 -12.43 -6.90 -2.29
CA GLY A 18 -11.64 -7.76 -3.15
C GLY A 18 -10.24 -8.06 -2.61
N PRO A 19 -9.47 -8.87 -3.35
CA PRO A 19 -8.11 -9.25 -2.98
C PRO A 19 -7.13 -8.08 -3.02
N MET A 20 -5.99 -8.30 -2.39
CA MET A 20 -4.81 -7.43 -2.40
C MET A 20 -3.76 -8.05 -3.32
N ASP A 21 -3.60 -7.51 -4.52
CA ASP A 21 -2.67 -8.03 -5.52
C ASP A 21 -1.24 -7.55 -5.24
N ALA A 22 -0.28 -8.48 -5.27
CA ALA A 22 1.14 -8.14 -5.13
C ALA A 22 1.65 -7.45 -6.40
N THR A 23 2.51 -6.46 -6.22
CA THR A 23 3.21 -5.78 -7.32
C THR A 23 4.64 -5.44 -6.91
N GLU A 24 5.57 -5.42 -7.88
CA GLU A 24 6.95 -4.99 -7.66
C GLU A 24 7.07 -3.47 -7.51
N ARG A 25 6.18 -2.73 -8.16
CA ARG A 25 6.20 -1.26 -8.21
C ARG A 25 4.79 -0.71 -8.09
N ALA A 26 4.67 0.45 -7.46
CA ALA A 26 3.43 1.21 -7.43
C ALA A 26 3.71 2.71 -7.60
N THR A 27 2.75 3.41 -8.21
CA THR A 27 2.81 4.87 -8.36
C THR A 27 1.96 5.53 -7.30
N LEU A 28 2.58 6.37 -6.48
CA LEU A 28 1.88 7.23 -5.53
C LEU A 28 1.47 8.53 -6.25
N ARG A 29 0.17 8.82 -6.31
CA ARG A 29 -0.32 10.12 -6.79
C ARG A 29 -0.51 11.06 -5.61
N ALA A 30 0.14 12.22 -5.67
CA ALA A 30 0.05 13.24 -4.63
C ALA A 30 -1.42 13.54 -4.28
N GLN A 31 -1.72 13.54 -2.99
CA GLN A 31 -3.07 13.78 -2.44
C GLN A 31 -4.18 12.81 -2.91
N ARG A 32 -3.83 11.74 -3.64
CA ARG A 32 -4.78 10.71 -4.10
C ARG A 32 -4.44 9.31 -3.61
N GLY A 33 -3.17 9.02 -3.29
CA GLY A 33 -2.73 7.68 -2.91
C GLY A 33 -2.36 6.80 -4.11
N LEU A 34 -2.26 5.50 -3.86
CA LEU A 34 -1.74 4.52 -4.82
C LEU A 34 -2.64 4.38 -6.05
N ALA A 35 -2.06 4.56 -7.24
CA ALA A 35 -2.76 4.39 -8.51
C ALA A 35 -3.28 2.95 -8.65
N GLY A 36 -4.55 2.81 -9.04
CA GLY A 36 -5.20 1.51 -9.23
C GLY A 36 -5.70 0.85 -7.93
N ASN A 37 -5.46 1.44 -6.76
CA ASN A 37 -6.04 0.95 -5.51
C ASN A 37 -7.52 1.33 -5.43
N ALA A 38 -8.38 0.37 -5.07
CA ALA A 38 -9.81 0.59 -4.94
C ALA A 38 -10.22 1.65 -3.90
N ASP A 39 -9.34 1.97 -2.93
CA ASP A 39 -9.57 3.00 -1.93
C ASP A 39 -8.88 4.35 -2.29
N GLN A 40 -8.36 4.51 -3.51
CA GLN A 40 -7.71 5.75 -3.99
C GLN A 40 -8.64 6.98 -3.88
N GLY A 41 -8.09 8.11 -3.45
CA GLY A 41 -8.81 9.38 -3.26
C GLY A 41 -9.45 9.55 -1.88
N ARG A 42 -9.33 8.56 -0.99
CA ARG A 42 -9.81 8.66 0.40
C ARG A 42 -8.74 9.20 1.35
N ARG A 43 -9.14 9.45 2.61
CA ARG A 43 -8.28 9.98 3.68
C ARG A 43 -6.97 9.21 3.86
N ARG A 44 -7.02 7.87 3.82
CA ARG A 44 -5.82 7.01 3.92
C ARG A 44 -5.29 6.74 2.52
N GLN A 45 -4.17 7.36 2.19
CA GLN A 45 -3.53 7.23 0.89
C GLN A 45 -2.63 5.99 0.78
N VAL A 46 -2.01 5.59 1.89
CA VAL A 46 -1.15 4.42 2.05
C VAL A 46 -1.39 3.82 3.45
N THR A 47 -1.33 2.50 3.56
CA THR A 47 -1.28 1.78 4.83
C THR A 47 0.03 1.01 4.89
N LEU A 48 0.79 1.16 5.98
CA LEU A 48 1.99 0.38 6.26
C LEU A 48 1.63 -0.70 7.29
N MET A 49 2.24 -1.87 7.14
CA MET A 49 2.07 -3.01 8.04
C MET A 49 3.44 -3.67 8.22
N GLU A 50 3.74 -4.08 9.45
CA GLU A 50 4.91 -4.89 9.78
C GLU A 50 4.66 -6.36 9.39
N GLN A 51 5.72 -7.08 9.05
CA GLN A 51 5.61 -8.50 8.70
C GLN A 51 5.65 -9.39 9.94
N GLU A 52 6.28 -8.90 11.01
CA GLU A 52 6.43 -9.53 12.30
C GLU A 52 5.06 -9.91 12.85
N ARG A 53 4.90 -11.19 13.21
CA ARG A 53 3.76 -11.66 13.97
C ARG A 53 4.16 -11.66 15.44
N TRP A 54 3.35 -10.99 16.26
CA TRP A 54 3.50 -10.95 17.71
C TRP A 54 2.88 -12.20 18.35
#